data_AF-A0A2P5GV98-F1
#
_entry.id   AF-A0A2P5GV98-F1
#
_cell.length_a   1.000
_cell.length_b   1.000
_cell.length_c   1.000
_cell.angle_alpha   90.00
_cell.angle_beta   90.00
_cell.angle_gamma   90.00
#
_symmetry.space_group_name_H-M   'P 1'
#
loop_
_entity.id
_entity.type
_entity.pdbx_description
1 polymer ?
#
loop_
_entity_poly.entity_id
_entity_poly.type
_entity_poly.pdbx_seq_one_letter_code
_entity_poly.pdbx_strand_id
1 'polypeptide(L)'
;MDWEIEQTLVCPTTGTGFAIASAVKNMKLIVWYKGNYFLRTGNILSHSPFGVIVNGRRTSIAIIHTFHYSGPLWQTFKNRITCPGNDEPGIINCQHRKTCIFTLCPYGAKSD
;
A
#
# COMPACT_ATOMS: atom_id res chain seq x y z
N MET A 1 17.48 -6.68 5.98
CA MET A 1 16.48 -6.52 7.05
C MET A 1 15.13 -6.69 6.40
N ASP A 2 14.34 -7.60 6.94
CA ASP A 2 13.02 -7.93 6.42
C ASP A 2 11.95 -7.22 7.23
N TRP A 3 10.94 -6.74 6.52
CA TRP A 3 9.83 -5.97 7.06
C TRP A 3 8.51 -6.64 6.65
N GLU A 4 7.72 -7.06 7.61
CA GLU A 4 6.40 -7.63 7.37
C GLU A 4 5.36 -6.54 7.22
N ILE A 5 4.50 -6.65 6.20
CA ILE A 5 3.42 -5.71 5.97
C ILE A 5 2.21 -6.08 6.82
N GLU A 6 1.79 -5.18 7.71
CA GLU A 6 0.66 -5.40 8.62
C GLU A 6 -0.65 -4.87 8.04
N GLN A 7 -0.63 -3.66 7.49
CA GLN A 7 -1.81 -2.98 6.94
C GLN A 7 -1.44 -2.19 5.70
N THR A 8 -2.42 -1.99 4.82
CA THR A 8 -2.21 -1.32 3.54
C THR A 8 -3.37 -0.40 3.22
N LEU A 9 -3.08 0.72 2.57
CA LEU A 9 -4.06 1.63 2.00
C LEU A 9 -3.63 1.98 0.58
N VAL A 10 -4.61 2.22 -0.27
CA VAL A 10 -4.42 2.67 -1.64
C VAL A 10 -5.11 4.02 -1.81
N CYS A 11 -4.38 5.01 -2.33
CA CYS A 11 -4.90 6.34 -2.61
C CYS A 11 -5.29 6.48 -4.10
N PRO A 12 -6.59 6.57 -4.42
CA PRO A 12 -7.08 6.58 -5.81
C PRO A 12 -6.81 7.92 -6.51
N THR A 13 -6.60 9.00 -5.75
CA THR A 13 -6.36 10.35 -6.27
C THR A 13 -4.91 10.56 -6.69
N THR A 14 -3.95 9.97 -5.97
CA THR A 14 -2.50 10.14 -6.24
C THR A 14 -1.88 8.95 -6.95
N GLY A 15 -2.59 7.81 -6.99
CA GLY A 15 -2.08 6.58 -7.59
C GLY A 15 -0.95 5.97 -6.77
N THR A 16 -0.99 6.12 -5.44
CA THR A 16 0.04 5.66 -4.53
C THR A 16 -0.52 4.70 -3.50
N GLY A 17 0.36 3.89 -2.90
CA GLY A 17 0.05 3.01 -1.79
C GLY A 17 0.74 3.46 -0.51
N PHE A 18 0.11 3.16 0.62
CA PHE A 18 0.68 3.28 1.95
C PHE A 18 0.65 1.91 2.62
N ALA A 19 1.69 1.57 3.37
CA ALA A 19 1.73 0.33 4.12
C ALA A 19 2.36 0.53 5.50
N ILE A 20 1.82 -0.11 6.52
CA ILE A 20 2.53 -0.29 7.79
C ILE A 20 3.45 -1.50 7.62
N ALA A 21 4.74 -1.27 7.78
CA ALA A 21 5.77 -2.29 7.74
C ALA A 21 6.40 -2.43 9.13
N SER A 22 6.49 -3.65 9.65
CA SER A 22 7.10 -3.94 10.94
C SER A 22 8.32 -4.85 10.80
N ALA A 23 9.35 -4.57 11.59
CA ALA A 23 10.56 -5.38 11.68
C ALA A 23 10.74 -5.90 13.11
N VAL A 24 11.80 -6.68 13.30
CA VAL A 24 12.24 -7.17 14.61
C VAL A 24 12.29 -6.04 15.66
N LYS A 25 12.04 -6.39 16.92
CA LYS A 25 11.96 -5.45 18.06
C LYS A 25 10.83 -4.41 17.97
N ASN A 26 9.71 -4.73 17.32
CA ASN A 26 8.54 -3.86 17.19
C ASN A 26 8.83 -2.51 16.52
N MET A 27 9.88 -2.43 15.69
CA MET A 27 10.11 -1.25 14.87
C MET A 27 9.06 -1.19 13.77
N LYS A 28 8.28 -0.11 13.71
CA LYS A 28 7.23 0.10 12.72
C LYS A 28 7.47 1.36 11.91
N LEU A 29 7.25 1.26 10.60
CA LEU A 29 7.32 2.37 9.65
C LEU A 29 6.03 2.43 8.85
N ILE A 30 5.68 3.62 8.38
CA ILE A 30 4.70 3.80 7.31
C ILE A 30 5.47 4.04 6.02
N VAL A 31 5.30 3.18 5.03
CA VAL A 31 5.93 3.26 3.72
C VAL A 31 4.94 3.88 2.75
N TRP A 32 5.30 5.01 2.14
CA TRP A 32 4.58 5.61 1.03
C TRP A 32 5.29 5.30 -0.27
N TYR A 33 4.59 4.67 -1.22
CA TYR A 33 5.19 4.15 -2.43
C TYR A 33 4.29 4.31 -3.66
N LYS A 34 4.91 4.20 -4.83
CA LYS A 34 4.23 4.14 -6.12
C LYS A 34 4.79 2.99 -6.95
N GLY A 35 3.93 2.30 -7.68
CA GLY A 35 4.33 1.21 -8.54
C GLY A 35 3.15 0.48 -9.14
N ASN A 36 3.44 -0.58 -9.87
CA ASN A 36 2.44 -1.44 -10.50
C ASN A 36 2.05 -2.63 -9.61
N TYR A 37 2.76 -2.81 -8.50
CA TYR A 37 2.46 -3.80 -7.48
C TYR A 37 2.04 -3.09 -6.20
N PHE A 38 0.92 -3.52 -5.62
CA PHE A 38 0.45 -3.05 -4.33
C PHE A 38 0.76 -4.09 -3.27
N LEU A 39 1.47 -3.67 -2.24
CA LEU A 39 1.74 -4.47 -1.06
C LEU A 39 0.42 -4.96 -0.46
N ARG A 40 0.46 -6.17 0.10
CA ARG A 40 -0.65 -6.78 0.84
C ARG A 40 -0.17 -7.20 2.22
N THR A 41 -1.09 -7.29 3.18
CA THR A 41 -0.80 -7.85 4.50
C THR A 41 -0.14 -9.22 4.39
N GLY A 42 0.89 -9.46 5.20
CA GLY A 42 1.74 -10.66 5.17
C GLY A 42 2.81 -10.66 4.09
N ASN A 43 2.90 -9.63 3.23
CA ASN A 43 4.07 -9.48 2.35
C ASN A 43 5.31 -9.20 3.19
N ILE A 44 6.45 -9.77 2.79
CA ILE A 44 7.77 -9.49 3.35
C ILE A 44 8.53 -8.58 2.40
N LEU A 45 8.92 -7.42 2.87
CA LEU A 45 9.65 -6.40 2.15
C LEU A 45 11.12 -6.40 2.60
N SER A 46 12.01 -6.53 1.64
CA SER A 46 13.46 -6.51 1.86
C SER A 46 14.09 -5.46 0.94
N HIS A 47 15.08 -4.73 1.45
CA HIS A 47 15.85 -3.81 0.63
C HIS A 47 17.05 -4.52 -0.02
N SER A 48 17.29 -4.25 -1.30
CA SER A 48 18.51 -4.67 -2.01
C SER A 48 19.15 -3.47 -2.71
N PRO A 49 20.46 -3.52 -3.03
CA PRO A 49 21.10 -2.50 -3.86
C PRO A 49 20.42 -2.26 -5.21
N PHE A 50 19.63 -3.23 -5.69
CA PHE A 50 18.92 -3.18 -6.97
C PHE A 50 17.44 -2.80 -6.83
N GLY A 51 17.00 -2.36 -5.65
CA GLY A 51 15.64 -1.92 -5.38
C GLY A 51 14.90 -2.79 -4.37
N VAL A 52 13.57 -2.70 -4.39
CA VAL A 52 12.69 -3.35 -3.42
C VAL A 52 12.43 -4.80 -3.83
N ILE A 53 12.60 -5.71 -2.87
CA ILE A 53 12.24 -7.12 -2.98
C ILE A 53 10.98 -7.35 -2.16
N VAL A 54 9.97 -7.98 -2.75
CA VAL A 54 8.74 -8.40 -2.07
C VAL A 54 8.61 -9.91 -2.18
N ASN A 55 8.53 -10.62 -1.05
CA ASN A 55 8.47 -12.08 -0.98
C ASN A 55 9.56 -12.77 -1.83
N GLY A 56 10.80 -12.26 -1.76
CA GLY A 56 11.94 -12.79 -2.50
C GLY A 56 11.98 -12.44 -4.00
N ARG A 57 10.99 -11.71 -4.53
CA ARG A 57 10.96 -11.27 -5.94
C ARG A 57 11.25 -9.79 -6.05
N ARG A 58 12.08 -9.41 -7.03
CA ARG A 58 12.31 -7.99 -7.36
C ARG A 58 11.01 -7.41 -7.91
N THR A 59 10.55 -6.34 -7.30
CA THR A 59 9.25 -5.75 -7.62
C THR A 59 9.43 -4.28 -7.98
N SER A 60 8.75 -3.84 -9.03
CA SER A 60 8.76 -2.44 -9.47
C SER A 60 7.90 -1.59 -8.55
N ILE A 61 8.48 -1.22 -7.41
CA ILE A 61 7.94 -0.29 -6.42
C ILE A 61 9.00 0.77 -6.15
N ALA A 62 8.62 2.03 -6.34
CA ALA A 62 9.40 3.18 -5.93
C ALA A 62 8.90 3.65 -4.57
N ILE A 63 9.77 3.61 -3.55
CA ILE A 63 9.49 4.22 -2.25
C ILE A 63 9.63 5.74 -2.42
N ILE A 64 8.54 6.47 -2.14
CA ILE A 64 8.52 7.93 -2.19
C ILE A 64 9.07 8.46 -0.87
N HIS A 65 8.58 7.93 0.25
CA HIS A 65 8.99 8.35 1.59
C HIS A 65 8.70 7.27 2.64
N THR A 66 9.42 7.30 3.76
CA THR A 66 9.15 6.47 4.94
C THR A 66 8.96 7.34 6.17
N PHE A 67 7.90 7.10 6.92
CA PHE A 67 7.62 7.78 8.19
C PHE A 67 7.83 6.81 9.35
N HIS A 68 8.26 7.33 10.51
CA HIS A 68 8.09 6.59 11.75
C HIS A 68 6.60 6.32 11.97
N TYR A 69 6.26 5.11 12.42
CA TYR A 69 4.87 4.79 12.69
C TYR A 69 4.33 5.64 13.85
N SER A 70 3.17 6.22 13.61
CA SER A 70 2.36 6.91 14.60
C SER A 70 0.89 6.55 14.34
N GLY A 71 0.20 6.06 15.37
CA GLY A 71 -1.22 5.71 15.27
C GLY A 71 -2.08 6.88 14.75
N PRO A 72 -1.97 8.08 15.33
CA PRO A 72 -2.66 9.27 14.83
C PRO A 72 -2.38 9.62 13.36
N LEU A 73 -1.12 9.47 12.91
CA LEU A 73 -0.76 9.73 11.52
C LEU A 73 -1.44 8.72 10.58
N TRP A 74 -1.39 7.43 10.94
CA TRP A 74 -2.05 6.39 10.16
C TRP A 74 -3.58 6.59 10.07
N GLN A 75 -4.21 6.97 11.18
CA GLN A 75 -5.65 7.29 11.19
C GLN A 75 -5.98 8.48 10.31
N THR A 76 -5.10 9.49 10.24
CA THR A 76 -5.27 10.61 9.31
C THR A 76 -5.26 10.15 7.86
N PHE A 77 -4.39 9.20 7.48
CA PHE A 77 -4.39 8.61 6.15
C PHE A 77 -5.68 7.82 5.88
N LYS A 78 -6.12 6.97 6.81
CA LYS A 78 -7.38 6.23 6.69
C LYS A 78 -8.57 7.17 6.45
N ASN A 79 -8.68 8.23 7.24
CA ASN A 79 -9.82 9.15 7.15
C ASN A 79 -9.82 10.02 5.88
N ARG A 80 -8.65 10.30 5.29
CA ARG A 80 -8.53 11.13 4.09
C ARG A 80 -8.53 10.35 2.79
N ILE A 81 -8.22 9.05 2.83
CA ILE A 81 -8.14 8.21 1.65
C ILE A 81 -9.45 7.45 1.46
N THR A 82 -10.22 7.83 0.44
CA THR A 82 -11.59 7.35 0.23
C THR A 82 -11.71 6.16 -0.74
N CYS A 83 -10.67 5.32 -0.88
CA CYS A 83 -10.79 4.13 -1.72
C CYS A 83 -11.67 3.08 -1.02
N PRO A 84 -12.80 2.66 -1.61
CA PRO A 84 -13.68 1.68 -0.97
C PRO A 84 -13.03 0.31 -0.77
N GLY A 85 -12.07 -0.06 -1.64
CA GLY A 85 -11.33 -1.31 -1.50
C GLY A 85 -10.40 -1.37 -0.29
N ASN A 86 -10.08 -0.23 0.34
CA ASN A 86 -9.33 -0.23 1.59
C ASN A 86 -10.13 -0.85 2.75
N ASP A 87 -11.44 -0.65 2.76
CA ASP A 87 -12.35 -1.15 3.79
C ASP A 87 -12.98 -2.49 3.37
N GLU A 88 -13.18 -2.69 2.06
CA GLU A 88 -13.76 -3.91 1.48
C GLU A 88 -12.82 -4.52 0.43
N PRO A 89 -11.80 -5.32 0.83
CA PRO A 89 -10.84 -5.91 -0.11
C PRO A 89 -11.43 -6.86 -1.15
N GLY A 90 -12.67 -7.32 -0.96
CA GLY A 90 -13.43 -8.19 -1.87
C GLY A 90 -14.40 -7.45 -2.80
N ILE A 91 -14.30 -6.12 -2.87
CA ILE A 91 -15.16 -5.29 -3.70
C ILE A 91 -15.12 -5.71 -5.17
N ILE A 92 -16.30 -6.02 -5.74
CA ILE A 92 -16.44 -6.46 -7.14
C ILE A 92 -16.66 -5.26 -8.06
N ASN A 93 -17.48 -4.31 -7.63
CA ASN A 93 -17.87 -3.13 -8.42
C ASN A 93 -17.44 -1.85 -7.70
N CYS A 94 -16.75 -0.95 -8.40
CA CYS A 94 -16.25 0.29 -7.82
C CYS A 94 -16.94 1.52 -8.43
N GLN A 95 -17.81 2.15 -7.66
CA GLN A 95 -18.55 3.36 -8.05
C GLN A 95 -17.61 4.56 -8.35
N HIS A 96 -16.41 4.56 -7.78
CA HIS A 96 -15.41 5.61 -7.98
C HIS A 96 -14.49 5.35 -9.18
N ARG A 97 -14.76 4.35 -10.04
CA ARG A 97 -13.83 3.99 -11.12
C ARG A 97 -13.61 5.13 -12.11
N LYS A 98 -14.62 5.99 -12.35
CA LYS A 98 -14.51 7.13 -13.28
C LYS A 98 -13.53 8.22 -12.80
N THR A 99 -13.33 8.35 -11.48
CA THR A 99 -12.45 9.37 -10.88
C THR A 99 -11.14 8.77 -10.34
N CYS A 100 -11.02 7.45 -10.37
CA CYS A 100 -9.85 6.72 -9.90
C CYS A 100 -8.73 6.79 -10.95
N ILE A 101 -7.52 7.20 -10.55
CA ILE A 101 -6.41 7.32 -11.50
C ILE A 101 -5.77 5.97 -11.85
N PHE A 102 -6.10 4.89 -11.14
CA PHE A 102 -5.58 3.57 -11.45
C PHE A 102 -6.24 2.99 -12.70
N THR A 103 -5.43 2.69 -13.70
CA THR A 103 -5.88 1.99 -14.91
C THR A 103 -6.49 0.63 -14.59
N LEU A 104 -5.89 -0.11 -13.64
CA LEU A 104 -6.38 -1.38 -13.11
C LEU A 104 -6.58 -1.25 -11.59
N CYS A 105 -7.74 -1.68 -11.08
CA CYS A 105 -8.02 -1.60 -9.65
C CYS A 105 -7.07 -2.51 -8.85
N PRO A 106 -6.34 -2.00 -7.84
CA PRO A 106 -5.48 -2.82 -6.99
C PRO A 106 -6.22 -3.93 -6.21
N TYR A 107 -7.53 -3.74 -6.02
CA TYR A 107 -8.43 -4.70 -5.38
C TYR A 107 -9.18 -5.59 -6.37
N GLY A 108 -8.97 -5.43 -7.68
CA GLY A 108 -9.60 -6.28 -8.70
C GLY A 108 -11.02 -5.86 -9.11
N ALA A 109 -11.57 -4.78 -8.54
CA ALA A 109 -12.90 -4.31 -8.89
C ALA A 109 -13.02 -3.84 -10.35
N LYS A 110 -14.18 -4.12 -10.94
CA LYS A 110 -14.60 -3.63 -12.26
C LYS A 110 -15.34 -2.30 -12.11
N SER A 111 -15.48 -1.58 -13.22
CA SER A 111 -16.50 -0.53 -13.33
C SER A 111 -17.86 -1.19 -13.46
N ASP A 112 -18.86 -0.68 -12.75
CA ASP A 112 -20.26 -0.86 -13.14
C ASP A 112 -20.50 -0.33 -14.56
#